data_AF-A0A7V2SUC6-F1
#
_entry.id   AF-A0A7V2SUC6-F1
#
_cell.length_a   1.000
_cell.length_b   1.000
_cell.length_c   1.000
_cell.angle_alpha   90.00
_cell.angle_beta   90.00
_cell.angle_gamma   90.00
#
_symmetry.space_group_name_H-M   'P 1'
#
loop_
_entity.id
_entity.type
_entity.pdbx_description
1 polymer ?
#
loop_
_entity_poly.entity_id
_entity_poly.type
_entity_poly.pdbx_seq_one_letter_code
_entity_poly.pdbx_strand_id
1 'polypeptide(L)'
;LYEFNDYLQAQGFKLNETGGLVKGTPEEFLEQSSTMAAPVTVEFDNSTHVIPGCFYEFAKRYVHPTTGRLYQGFIAASADKIFESTNS
;
A
#
# COMPACT_ATOMS: atom_id res chain seq x y z
N LEU A 1 -8.46 -4.37 8.21
CA LEU A 1 -7.42 -4.41 7.17
C LEU A 1 -7.20 -5.85 6.72
N TYR A 2 -6.89 -6.79 7.62
CA TYR A 2 -6.74 -8.22 7.30
C TYR A 2 -7.91 -8.81 6.50
N GLU A 3 -9.15 -8.78 7.02
CA GLU A 3 -10.32 -9.29 6.28
C GLU A 3 -10.53 -8.61 4.91
N PHE A 4 -10.16 -7.33 4.79
CA PHE A 4 -10.25 -6.59 3.54
C PHE A 4 -9.15 -7.03 2.55
N ASN A 5 -7.94 -7.31 3.04
CA ASN A 5 -6.87 -7.89 2.23
C ASN A 5 -7.25 -9.29 1.74
N ASP A 6 -7.83 -10.13 2.61
CA ASP A 6 -8.30 -11.47 2.24
C ASP A 6 -9.36 -11.38 1.13
N TYR A 7 -10.31 -10.43 1.25
CA TYR A 7 -11.29 -10.15 0.21
C TYR A 7 -10.63 -9.75 -1.11
N LEU A 8 -9.67 -8.83 -1.10
CA LEU A 8 -8.96 -8.41 -2.31
C LEU A 8 -8.22 -9.56 -2.99
N GLN A 9 -7.52 -10.40 -2.21
CA GLN A 9 -6.83 -11.57 -2.74
C GLN A 9 -7.81 -12.59 -3.33
N ALA A 10 -8.97 -12.80 -2.69
CA ALA A 10 -10.04 -13.65 -3.23
C ALA A 10 -10.64 -13.12 -4.55
N GLN A 11 -10.62 -11.80 -4.76
CA GLN A 11 -10.98 -11.17 -6.03
C GLN A 11 -9.85 -11.19 -7.08
N GLY A 12 -8.68 -11.74 -6.74
CA GLY A 12 -7.54 -11.88 -7.66
C GLY A 12 -6.58 -10.70 -7.68
N PHE A 13 -6.71 -9.73 -6.78
CA PHE A 13 -5.73 -8.64 -6.66
C PHE A 13 -4.45 -9.14 -5.98
N LYS A 14 -3.31 -8.81 -6.57
CA LYS A 14 -1.99 -9.02 -5.94
C LYS A 14 -1.71 -7.88 -4.96
N LEU A 15 -1.29 -8.21 -3.75
CA LEU A 15 -0.93 -7.25 -2.71
C LEU A 15 0.59 -7.21 -2.52
N ASN A 16 1.12 -6.07 -2.07
CA ASN A 16 2.53 -5.90 -1.76
C ASN A 16 2.87 -6.59 -0.43
N GLU A 17 3.76 -7.58 -0.48
CA GLU A 17 4.23 -8.35 0.69
C GLU A 17 5.63 -7.94 1.19
N THR A 18 6.29 -6.98 0.54
CA THR A 18 7.61 -6.49 0.94
C THR A 18 7.55 -5.87 2.33
N GLY A 19 8.25 -6.44 3.32
CA GLY A 19 8.14 -6.00 4.71
C GLY A 19 6.88 -6.46 5.44
N GLY A 20 6.19 -7.49 4.92
CA GLY A 20 4.93 -8.01 5.43
C GLY A 20 3.73 -7.50 4.62
N LEU A 21 2.62 -8.25 4.63
CA LEU A 21 1.40 -7.85 3.92
C LEU A 21 0.76 -6.58 4.50
N VAL A 22 0.83 -6.44 5.83
CA VAL A 22 0.41 -5.25 6.57
C VAL A 22 1.66 -4.62 7.18
N LYS A 23 1.84 -3.32 6.94
CA LYS A 23 2.91 -2.49 7.48
C LYS A 23 2.37 -1.62 8.61
N GLY A 24 3.16 -1.44 9.65
CA GLY A 24 2.74 -0.75 10.86
C GLY A 24 1.93 -1.65 11.81
N THR A 25 1.57 -1.08 12.94
CA THR A 25 0.92 -1.80 14.05
C THR A 25 -0.16 -0.93 14.70
N PRO A 26 -1.11 -1.53 15.45
CA PRO A 26 -2.06 -0.77 16.27
C PRO A 26 -1.39 0.17 17.28
N GLU A 27 -0.24 -0.20 17.83
CA GLU A 27 0.55 0.59 18.77
C GLU A 27 1.16 1.84 18.13
N GLU A 28 1.48 1.76 16.84
CA GLU A 28 1.89 2.91 16.03
C GLU A 28 0.69 3.71 15.47
N PHE A 29 -0.52 3.30 15.84
CA PHE A 29 -1.81 3.89 15.47
C PHE A 29 -2.15 3.87 13.97
N LEU A 30 -1.42 3.08 13.18
CA LEU A 30 -1.59 3.00 11.74
C LEU A 30 -1.15 1.63 11.22
N GLU A 31 -2.04 0.98 10.48
CA GLU A 31 -1.74 -0.21 9.68
C GLU A 31 -2.04 0.10 8.21
N GLN A 32 -1.17 -0.33 7.30
CA GLN A 32 -1.26 -0.06 5.87
C GLN A 32 -1.02 -1.33 5.03
N SER A 33 -1.70 -1.45 3.90
CA SER A 33 -1.41 -2.42 2.84
C SER A 33 -1.58 -1.75 1.48
N SER A 34 -1.07 -2.37 0.41
CA SER A 34 -1.26 -1.87 -0.95
C SER A 34 -1.39 -3.00 -1.95
N THR A 35 -2.01 -2.72 -3.10
CA THR A 35 -1.89 -3.60 -4.28
C THR A 35 -0.49 -3.52 -4.87
N MET A 36 -0.12 -4.51 -5.68
CA MET A 36 0.97 -4.32 -6.65
C MET A 36 0.52 -3.35 -7.74
N ALA A 37 1.44 -2.54 -8.28
CA ALA A 37 1.11 -1.64 -9.38
C ALA A 37 0.77 -2.43 -10.65
N ALA A 38 -0.31 -2.04 -11.32
CA ALA A 38 -0.65 -2.61 -12.61
C ALA A 38 0.29 -2.03 -13.69
N PRO A 39 0.83 -2.84 -14.60
CA PRO A 39 1.65 -2.32 -15.69
C PRO A 39 0.79 -1.49 -16.65
N VAL A 40 1.37 -0.41 -17.16
CA VAL A 40 0.77 0.45 -18.17
C VAL A 40 1.68 0.55 -19.38
N THR A 41 1.09 0.55 -20.56
CA THR A 41 1.80 0.75 -21.82
C THR A 41 1.92 2.24 -22.08
N VAL A 42 3.15 2.73 -22.23
CA VAL A 42 3.44 4.14 -22.52
C VAL A 42 4.16 4.24 -23.85
N GLU A 43 3.66 5.13 -24.71
CA GLU A 43 4.28 5.49 -25.97
C GLU A 43 5.28 6.63 -25.74
N PHE A 44 6.53 6.40 -26.12
CA PHE A 44 7.61 7.37 -26.20
C PHE A 44 7.87 7.71 -27.66
N ASP A 45 8.57 8.82 -27.91
CA ASP A 45 8.83 9.33 -29.28
C ASP A 45 9.36 8.28 -30.28
N ASN A 46 10.09 7.27 -29.80
CA ASN A 46 10.73 6.25 -30.64
C ASN A 46 10.35 4.80 -30.30
N SER A 47 9.54 4.55 -29.27
CA SER A 47 9.27 3.19 -28.78
C SER A 47 8.08 3.14 -27.83
N THR A 48 7.52 1.94 -27.68
CA THR A 48 6.49 1.65 -26.69
C THR A 48 7.08 0.79 -25.58
N HIS A 49 6.91 1.21 -24.33
CA HIS A 49 7.41 0.46 -23.16
C HIS A 49 6.28 0.15 -22.19
N VAL A 50 6.38 -1.01 -21.54
CA VAL A 50 5.53 -1.37 -20.41
C VAL A 50 6.26 -0.92 -19.15
N ILE A 51 5.63 -0.05 -18.36
CA ILE A 51 6.18 0.47 -17.11
C ILE A 51 5.21 0.21 -15.95
N PRO A 52 5.69 0.21 -14.68
CA PRO A 52 4.80 0.19 -13.53
C PRO A 52 3.86 1.40 -13.54
N GLY A 53 2.56 1.17 -13.43
CA GLY A 53 1.56 2.21 -13.27
C GLY A 53 1.36 2.57 -11.80
N CYS A 54 0.09 2.77 -11.42
CA CYS A 54 -0.27 3.10 -10.04
C CYS A 54 -0.62 1.83 -9.24
N PHE A 55 -0.46 1.93 -7.92
CA PHE A 55 -1.03 1.01 -6.94
C PHE A 55 -2.12 1.72 -6.13
N TYR A 56 -2.94 0.93 -5.44
CA TYR A 56 -3.90 1.43 -4.46
C TYR A 56 -3.42 1.09 -3.06
N GLU A 57 -3.44 2.08 -2.17
CA GLU A 57 -3.09 1.92 -0.75
C GLU A 57 -4.35 1.92 0.11
N PHE A 58 -4.34 1.10 1.16
CA PHE A 58 -5.40 0.97 2.14
C PHE A 58 -4.83 1.18 3.54
N ALA A 59 -5.47 2.02 4.34
CA ALA A 59 -4.98 2.39 5.66
C ALA A 59 -6.07 2.25 6.73
N LYS A 60 -5.73 1.58 7.84
CA LYS A 60 -6.52 1.56 9.06
C LYS A 60 -5.83 2.43 10.11
N ARG A 61 -6.51 3.51 10.52
CA ARG A 61 -6.03 4.45 11.54
C ARG A 61 -6.71 4.14 12.87
N TYR A 62 -5.94 4.24 13.95
CA TYR A 62 -6.42 4.07 15.32
C TYR A 62 -6.56 5.43 16.01
N VAL A 63 -7.41 5.47 17.03
CA VAL A 63 -7.64 6.68 17.84
C VAL A 63 -6.44 6.88 18.77
N HIS A 64 -5.87 8.08 18.74
CA HIS A 64 -4.77 8.45 19.61
C HIS A 64 -5.28 8.70 21.03
N PRO A 65 -4.68 8.08 22.07
CA PRO A 65 -5.22 8.09 23.42
C PRO A 65 -5.25 9.48 24.06
N THR A 66 -4.30 10.36 23.72
CA THR A 66 -4.24 11.72 24.32
C THR A 66 -5.12 12.75 23.62
N THR A 67 -5.44 12.55 22.33
CA THR A 67 -6.20 13.54 21.55
C THR A 67 -7.64 13.09 21.32
N GLY A 68 -7.92 11.79 21.47
CA GLY A 68 -9.22 11.18 21.16
C GLY A 68 -9.56 11.20 19.67
N ARG A 69 -8.60 11.54 18.79
CA ARG A 69 -8.79 11.63 17.33
C ARG A 69 -8.00 10.55 16.61
N LEU A 70 -8.44 10.18 15.40
CA LEU A 70 -7.69 9.29 14.53
C LEU A 70 -6.30 9.88 14.21
N TYR A 71 -5.27 9.05 14.29
CA TYR A 71 -3.91 9.42 13.88
C TYR A 71 -3.89 9.92 12.43
N GLN A 72 -3.34 11.11 12.18
CA GLN A 72 -3.31 11.76 10.85
C GLN A 72 -1.95 11.69 10.15
N GLY A 73 -0.90 11.22 10.83
CA GLY A 73 0.44 11.20 10.27
C GLY A 73 0.70 10.02 9.33
N PHE A 74 1.99 9.89 8.99
CA PHE A 74 2.56 8.79 8.22
C PHE A 74 3.77 8.23 8.99
N ILE A 75 3.99 6.93 8.89
CA ILE A 75 5.16 6.26 9.48
C ILE A 75 6.17 6.03 8.37
N ALA A 76 7.32 6.69 8.43
CA ALA A 76 8.35 6.63 7.38
C ALA A 76 8.76 5.18 7.05
N ALA A 77 8.94 4.33 8.06
CA ALA A 77 9.30 2.92 7.86
C ALA A 77 8.23 2.12 7.09
N SER A 78 6.95 2.47 7.25
CA SER A 78 5.87 1.85 6.48
C SER A 78 5.79 2.42 5.06
N ALA A 79 6.01 3.71 4.90
CA ALA A 79 6.01 4.39 3.59
C ALA A 79 7.10 3.83 2.65
N ASP A 80 8.32 3.63 3.16
CA ASP A 80 9.45 3.08 2.38
C ASP A 80 9.11 1.72 1.74
N LYS A 81 8.38 0.87 2.47
CA LYS A 81 7.97 -0.47 1.99
C LYS A 81 6.78 -0.43 1.04
N ILE A 82 5.95 0.60 1.12
CA ILE A 82 4.84 0.81 0.17
C ILE A 82 5.37 1.30 -1.18
N PHE A 83 6.45 2.07 -1.23
CA PHE A 83 7.06 2.51 -2.50
C PHE A 83 7.61 1.35 -3.34
N GLU A 84 7.89 0.20 -2.73
CA GLU A 84 8.28 -1.02 -3.45
C GLU A 84 7.13 -1.62 -4.28
N SER A 85 5.90 -1.10 -4.17
CA SER A 85 4.75 -1.54 -5.00
C SER A 85 4.92 -1.25 -6.49
N THR A 86 5.88 -0.40 -6.86
CA THR A 86 6.29 -0.11 -8.25
C THR A 86 7.67 -0.65 -8.60
N ASN A 87 8.31 -1.43 -7.72
CA ASN A 87 9.63 -2.01 -7.98
C ASN A 87 9.48 -3.35 -8.72
N SER A 88 9.95 -3.42 -9.96
CA SER A 88 9.88 -4.60 -10.83
C SER A 88 11.05 -4.65 -11.80
#